data_AF-A0A8S4QNW5-F1
#
_entry.id   AF-A0A8S4QNW5-F1
#
_cell.length_a   1.000
_cell.length_b   1.000
_cell.length_c   1.000
_cell.angle_alpha   90.00
_cell.angle_beta   90.00
_cell.angle_gamma   90.00
#
_symmetry.space_group_name_H-M   'P 1'
#
loop_
_entity.id
_entity.type
_entity.pdbx_description
1 polymer ?
#
loop_
_entity_poly.entity_id
_entity_poly.type
_entity_poly.pdbx_seq_one_letter_code
_entity_poly.pdbx_strand_id
1 'polypeptide(L)'
;VRTVTIEQGEPWGQFELERSMMPLKWYYDLCCEMTEYSYAFGPCWEPVIAHCNLAFDQVSRPSLDPSAPLAWWDKVRLLFHGRLTVNCSKFTCLLHVSLDPYNTTEEMEVTWSDLVLDWTNGKYQGQ
;
A
#
# COMPACT_ATOMS: atom_id res chain seq x y z
N VAL A 1 -8.11 -10.87 -25.06
CA VAL A 1 -9.29 -10.06 -24.73
C VAL A 1 -10.44 -11.03 -24.50
N ARG A 2 -11.19 -10.91 -23.40
CA ARG A 2 -12.36 -11.75 -23.12
C ARG A 2 -13.56 -10.84 -22.88
N THR A 3 -14.65 -11.07 -23.61
CA THR A 3 -15.89 -10.34 -23.42
C THR A 3 -16.63 -10.91 -22.21
N VAL A 4 -17.06 -10.04 -21.30
CA VAL A 4 -17.86 -10.40 -20.12
C VAL A 4 -19.13 -9.55 -20.14
N THR A 5 -20.28 -10.21 -20.10
CA THR A 5 -21.58 -9.56 -19.95
C THR A 5 -21.77 -9.15 -18.49
N ILE A 6 -22.05 -7.86 -18.25
CA ILE A 6 -22.28 -7.30 -16.93
C ILE A 6 -23.70 -6.74 -16.91
N GLU A 7 -24.50 -7.07 -15.89
CA GLU A 7 -25.78 -6.42 -15.65
C GLU A 7 -25.56 -5.12 -14.87
N GLN A 8 -25.87 -3.98 -15.51
CA GLN A 8 -25.71 -2.65 -14.90
C GLN A 8 -26.96 -2.18 -14.13
N GLY A 9 -28.03 -2.98 -14.14
CA GLY A 9 -29.34 -2.59 -13.60
C GLY A 9 -30.09 -1.61 -14.50
N GLU A 10 -31.35 -1.35 -14.19
CA GLU A 10 -32.18 -0.37 -14.92
C GLU A 10 -31.71 1.08 -14.65
N PRO A 11 -31.68 1.96 -15.66
CA PRO A 11 -32.15 1.81 -17.05
C PRO A 11 -31.12 1.26 -18.07
N TRP A 12 -29.95 0.80 -17.65
CA TRP A 12 -28.80 0.58 -18.53
C TRP A 12 -28.70 -0.86 -19.10
N GLY A 13 -29.33 -1.86 -18.47
CA GLY A 13 -29.43 -3.22 -19.00
C GLY A 13 -28.13 -4.04 -19.01
N GLN A 14 -28.05 -5.05 -19.88
CA GLN A 14 -26.85 -5.89 -20.06
C GLN A 14 -25.83 -5.22 -20.98
N PHE A 15 -24.58 -5.14 -20.55
CA PHE A 15 -23.48 -4.53 -21.30
C PHE A 15 -22.33 -5.51 -21.47
N GLU A 16 -21.84 -5.65 -22.71
CA GLU A 16 -20.67 -6.47 -23.03
C GLU A 16 -19.39 -5.65 -22.89
N LEU A 17 -18.58 -5.99 -21.88
CA LEU A 17 -17.30 -5.34 -21.64
C LEU A 17 -16.16 -6.25 -22.13
N GLU A 18 -15.34 -5.75 -23.04
CA GLU A 18 -14.06 -6.37 -23.37
C GLU A 18 -13.06 -6.16 -22.23
N ARG A 19 -12.66 -7.24 -21.56
CA ARG A 19 -11.66 -7.20 -20.49
C ARG A 19 -10.30 -7.68 -20.99
N SER A 20 -9.26 -6.91 -20.69
CA SER A 20 -7.88 -7.38 -20.77
C SER A 20 -7.62 -8.39 -19.65
N MET A 21 -7.04 -9.53 -20.00
CA MET A 21 -6.73 -10.62 -19.05
C MET A 21 -5.36 -10.46 -18.38
N MET A 22 -4.61 -9.42 -18.75
CA MET A 22 -3.32 -9.16 -18.12
C MET A 22 -3.53 -8.62 -16.70
N PRO A 23 -2.74 -9.09 -15.72
CA PRO A 23 -2.80 -8.54 -14.37
C PRO A 23 -2.48 -7.04 -14.42
N LEU A 24 -3.27 -6.25 -13.69
CA LEU A 24 -3.06 -4.81 -13.57
C LEU A 24 -1.69 -4.57 -12.92
N LYS A 25 -0.80 -3.86 -13.60
CA LYS A 25 0.50 -3.45 -13.05
C LYS A 25 0.60 -1.94 -13.11
N TRP A 26 1.02 -1.34 -12.01
CA TRP A 26 1.30 0.09 -11.93
C TRP A 26 2.80 0.32 -11.96
N TYR A 27 3.24 1.18 -12.87
CA TYR A 27 4.63 1.59 -12.97
C TYR A 27 4.80 3.00 -12.42
N TYR A 28 5.79 3.20 -11.54
CA TYR A 28 6.04 4.50 -10.91
C TYR A 28 7.54 4.81 -10.81
N ASP A 29 7.86 6.10 -10.86
CA ASP A 29 9.16 6.66 -10.54
C ASP A 29 8.91 7.91 -9.71
N LEU A 30 9.09 7.79 -8.40
CA LEU A 30 8.73 8.83 -7.41
C LEU A 30 9.99 9.32 -6.72
N CYS A 31 10.18 10.64 -6.71
CA CYS A 31 11.22 11.31 -5.95
C CYS A 31 10.57 12.28 -4.96
N CYS A 32 10.84 12.08 -3.68
CA CYS A 32 10.30 12.87 -2.58
C CYS A 32 11.43 13.52 -1.81
N GLU A 33 11.44 14.86 -1.75
CA GLU A 33 12.33 15.64 -0.90
C GLU A 33 11.52 16.25 0.25
N MET A 34 11.95 15.99 1.48
CA MET A 34 11.21 16.38 2.69
C MET A 34 12.18 16.93 3.74
N THR A 35 11.82 18.03 4.40
CA THR A 35 12.66 18.58 5.49
C THR A 35 12.47 17.79 6.79
N GLU A 36 11.23 17.49 7.15
CA GLU A 36 10.88 16.73 8.35
C GLU A 36 9.74 15.77 8.03
N TYR A 37 9.89 14.51 8.45
CA TYR A 37 8.86 13.48 8.32
C TYR A 37 8.75 12.71 9.62
N SER A 38 7.54 12.63 10.17
CA SER A 38 7.24 11.85 11.37
C SER A 38 6.27 10.72 11.03
N TYR A 39 6.61 9.52 11.49
CA TYR A 39 5.86 8.29 11.26
C TYR A 39 5.60 7.56 12.56
N ALA A 40 4.33 7.42 12.92
CA ALA A 40 3.92 6.62 14.06
C ALA A 40 3.71 5.16 13.64
N PHE A 41 4.25 4.20 14.38
CA PHE A 41 4.09 2.76 14.18
C PHE A 41 3.75 2.07 15.50
N GLY A 42 2.74 1.20 15.52
CA GLY A 42 2.36 0.48 16.73
C GLY A 42 1.06 -0.32 16.58
N PRO A 43 0.59 -0.95 17.66
CA PRO A 43 -0.68 -1.70 17.68
C PRO A 43 -1.89 -0.86 17.27
N CYS A 44 -1.83 0.46 17.46
CA CYS A 44 -2.85 1.41 17.01
C CYS A 44 -3.14 1.36 15.48
N TRP A 45 -2.28 0.73 14.67
CA TRP A 45 -2.48 0.56 13.23
C TRP A 45 -3.33 -0.64 12.82
N GLU A 46 -3.62 -1.57 13.73
CA GLU A 46 -4.40 -2.78 13.43
C GLU A 46 -5.74 -2.51 12.70
N PRO A 47 -6.59 -1.53 13.11
CA PRO A 47 -7.82 -1.24 12.38
C PRO A 47 -7.57 -0.69 10.97
N VAL A 48 -6.49 0.08 10.78
CA VAL A 48 -6.12 0.65 9.48
C VAL A 48 -5.66 -0.45 8.53
N ILE A 49 -4.80 -1.36 9.01
CA ILE A 49 -4.34 -2.52 8.24
C ILE A 49 -5.52 -3.40 7.80
N ALA A 50 -6.49 -3.63 8.69
CA ALA A 50 -7.69 -4.38 8.36
C ALA A 50 -8.53 -3.68 7.28
N HIS A 51 -8.69 -2.35 7.38
CA HIS A 51 -9.40 -1.57 6.36
C HIS A 51 -8.68 -1.58 5.01
N CYS A 52 -7.35 -1.47 4.99
CA CYS A 52 -6.55 -1.58 3.79
C CYS A 52 -6.75 -2.93 3.09
N ASN A 53 -6.77 -4.05 3.84
CA ASN A 53 -7.11 -5.36 3.27
C ASN A 53 -8.44 -5.34 2.52
N LEU A 54 -9.50 -4.85 3.17
CA LEU A 54 -10.84 -4.78 2.56
C LEU A 54 -10.87 -3.89 1.32
N ALA A 55 -10.19 -2.74 1.35
CA ALA A 55 -10.11 -1.83 0.21
C ALA A 55 -9.37 -2.47 -0.98
N PHE A 56 -8.25 -3.15 -0.73
CA PHE A 56 -7.48 -3.82 -1.78
C PHE A 56 -8.18 -5.05 -2.37
N ASP A 57 -9.10 -5.68 -1.62
CA ASP A 57 -9.98 -6.73 -2.13
C ASP A 57 -11.00 -6.20 -3.16
N GLN A 58 -11.30 -4.89 -3.14
CA GLN A 58 -12.15 -4.26 -4.17
C GLN A 58 -11.35 -3.89 -5.43
N VAL A 59 -10.07 -3.54 -5.26
CA VAL A 59 -9.19 -3.14 -6.36
C VAL A 59 -8.69 -4.35 -7.16
N SER A 60 -8.33 -5.43 -6.46
CA SER A 60 -7.85 -6.67 -7.08
C SER A 60 -8.98 -7.69 -7.11
N ARG A 61 -9.21 -8.31 -8.27
CA ARG A 61 -10.17 -9.42 -8.35
C ARG A 61 -9.76 -10.51 -7.35
N PRO A 62 -10.70 -11.08 -6.56
CA PRO A 62 -10.38 -12.23 -5.72
C PRO A 62 -9.80 -13.34 -6.59
N SER A 63 -8.74 -13.99 -6.08
CA SER A 63 -8.06 -15.07 -6.78
C SER A 63 -9.07 -16.13 -7.19
N LEU A 64 -8.94 -16.63 -8.43
CA LEU A 64 -9.71 -17.79 -8.89
C LEU A 64 -9.18 -19.11 -8.32
N ASP A 65 -7.97 -19.06 -7.74
CA ASP A 65 -7.31 -20.20 -7.12
C ASP A 65 -7.86 -20.42 -5.69
N PRO A 66 -8.19 -21.65 -5.29
CA PRO A 66 -8.74 -21.97 -3.97
C PRO A 66 -7.75 -21.83 -2.80
N SER A 67 -6.56 -21.25 -3.03
CA SER A 67 -5.60 -20.95 -1.97
C SER A 67 -6.06 -19.80 -1.07
N ALA A 68 -5.39 -19.68 0.09
CA ALA A 68 -5.65 -18.59 1.02
C ALA A 68 -5.39 -17.23 0.34
N PRO A 69 -6.25 -16.21 0.58
CA PRO A 69 -6.07 -14.89 0.00
C PRO A 69 -4.76 -14.26 0.50
N LEU A 70 -4.03 -13.63 -0.42
CA LEU A 70 -2.81 -12.89 -0.09
C LEU A 70 -3.15 -11.69 0.78
N ALA A 71 -2.28 -11.37 1.73
CA ALA A 71 -2.40 -10.13 2.51
C ALA A 71 -2.17 -8.90 1.62
N TRP A 72 -2.76 -7.77 2.01
CA TRP A 72 -2.72 -6.53 1.21
C TRP A 72 -1.30 -6.08 0.85
N TRP A 73 -0.35 -6.22 1.78
CA TRP A 73 1.03 -5.78 1.56
C TRP A 73 1.71 -6.60 0.46
N ASP A 74 1.40 -7.90 0.36
CA ASP A 74 1.93 -8.77 -0.68
C ASP A 74 1.27 -8.45 -2.04
N LYS A 75 -0.03 -8.14 -2.04
CA LYS A 75 -0.73 -7.63 -3.23
C LYS A 75 -0.10 -6.34 -3.73
N VAL A 76 0.17 -5.37 -2.85
CA VAL A 76 0.81 -4.10 -3.22
C VAL A 76 2.17 -4.36 -3.85
N ARG A 77 3.00 -5.23 -3.27
CA ARG A 77 4.31 -5.60 -3.82
C ARG A 77 4.21 -6.23 -5.22
N LEU A 78 3.16 -7.01 -5.49
CA LEU A 78 2.95 -7.66 -6.79
C LEU A 78 2.36 -6.74 -7.85
N LEU A 79 1.64 -5.68 -7.47
CA LEU A 79 0.96 -4.77 -8.39
C LEU A 79 1.82 -3.55 -8.73
N PHE A 80 2.51 -2.99 -7.73
CA PHE A 80 3.28 -1.76 -7.86
C PHE A 80 4.73 -2.08 -8.21
N HIS A 81 5.19 -1.53 -9.33
CA HIS A 81 6.54 -1.73 -9.84
C HIS A 81 7.21 -0.38 -10.07
N GLY A 82 8.25 -0.06 -9.32
CA GLY A 82 8.89 1.23 -9.51
C GLY A 82 10.11 1.47 -8.65
N ARG A 83 10.54 2.72 -8.69
CA ARG A 83 11.55 3.28 -7.80
C ARG A 83 10.89 4.39 -6.98
N LEU A 84 11.12 4.37 -5.68
CA LEU A 84 10.76 5.45 -4.78
C LEU A 84 12.05 5.91 -4.09
N THR A 85 12.50 7.11 -4.40
CA THR A 85 13.61 7.77 -3.73
C THR A 85 13.05 8.80 -2.76
N VAL A 86 13.41 8.69 -1.49
CA VAL A 86 13.05 9.62 -0.42
C VAL A 86 14.32 10.21 0.15
N ASN A 87 14.43 11.53 0.11
CA ASN A 87 15.49 12.28 0.77
C ASN A 87 14.85 13.11 1.88
N CYS A 88 15.18 12.80 3.13
CA CYS A 88 14.58 13.42 4.30
C CYS A 88 15.66 13.91 5.28
N SER A 89 15.70 15.23 5.53
CA SER A 89 16.71 15.80 6.44
C SER A 89 16.50 15.35 7.90
N LYS A 90 15.25 15.15 8.33
CA LYS A 90 14.94 14.59 9.65
C LYS A 90 13.76 13.62 9.56
N PHE A 91 14.02 12.34 9.79
CA PHE A 91 13.00 11.30 9.83
C PHE A 91 12.83 10.81 11.26
N THR A 92 11.61 10.86 11.79
CA THR A 92 11.29 10.44 13.15
C THR A 92 10.26 9.30 13.10
N CYS A 93 10.60 8.16 13.69
CA CYS A 93 9.69 7.04 13.89
C CYS A 93 9.25 7.00 15.36
N LEU A 94 7.95 7.13 15.60
CA LEU A 94 7.31 7.03 16.91
C LEU A 94 6.77 5.61 17.07
N LEU A 95 7.38 4.82 17.93
CA LEU A 95 6.94 3.47 18.24
C LEU A 95 5.95 3.51 19.41
N HIS A 96 4.66 3.44 19.11
CA HIS A 96 3.62 3.38 20.14
C HIS A 96 3.44 1.95 20.65
N VAL A 97 3.29 1.82 21.97
CA VAL A 97 2.87 0.57 22.62
C VAL A 97 1.35 0.53 22.80
N SER A 98 0.71 1.70 22.81
CA SER A 98 -0.73 1.84 23.04
C SER A 98 -1.57 1.53 21.79
N LEU A 99 -2.83 1.16 22.03
CA LEU A 99 -3.87 1.05 20.99
C LEU A 99 -4.42 2.43 20.57
N ASP A 100 -4.19 3.47 21.38
CA ASP A 100 -4.58 4.84 21.07
C ASP A 100 -3.45 5.56 20.29
N PRO A 101 -3.67 5.95 19.03
CA PRO A 101 -2.66 6.65 18.22
C PRO A 101 -2.33 8.06 18.70
N TYR A 102 -3.15 8.63 19.61
CA TYR A 102 -2.90 9.97 20.16
C TYR A 102 -2.21 9.93 21.53
N ASN A 103 -1.85 8.74 22.02
CA ASN A 103 -1.18 8.59 23.29
C ASN A 103 0.31 8.90 23.19
N THR A 104 0.73 10.02 23.78
CA THR A 104 2.11 10.52 23.82
C THR A 104 2.89 10.12 25.09
N THR A 105 2.36 9.18 25.89
CA THR A 105 2.97 8.80 27.18
C THR A 105 3.74 7.48 27.15
N GLU A 106 3.41 6.59 26.20
CA GLU A 106 3.98 5.25 26.06
C GLU A 106 4.52 5.05 24.64
N GLU A 107 5.44 5.92 24.25
CA GLU A 107 6.06 5.90 22.92
C GLU A 107 7.60 5.95 23.01
N MET A 108 8.26 5.26 22.09
CA MET A 108 9.69 5.32 21.88
C MET A 108 9.97 6.04 20.58
N GLU A 109 10.74 7.13 20.63
CA GLU A 109 11.14 7.88 19.44
C GLU A 109 12.49 7.39 18.92
N VAL A 110 12.55 7.10 17.62
CA VAL A 110 13.80 6.87 16.89
C VAL A 110 13.91 7.92 15.80
N THR A 111 14.96 8.75 15.85
CA THR A 111 15.16 9.82 14.89
C THR A 111 16.45 9.61 14.10
N TRP A 112 16.35 9.78 12.79
CA TRP A 112 17.45 9.75 11.83
C TRP A 112 17.64 11.15 11.26
N SER A 113 18.91 11.51 11.02
CA SER A 113 19.31 12.74 10.36
C SER A 113 19.83 12.40 8.95
N ASP A 114 19.46 13.22 7.97
CA ASP A 114 19.87 13.08 6.56
C ASP A 114 19.59 11.68 5.98
N LEU A 115 18.36 11.20 6.18
CA LEU A 115 17.92 9.91 5.68
C LEU A 115 17.71 9.94 4.16
N VAL A 116 18.48 9.14 3.43
CA VAL A 116 18.23 8.84 2.01
C VAL A 116 17.77 7.39 1.90
N LEU A 117 16.51 7.20 1.49
CA LEU A 117 15.90 5.89 1.28
C LEU A 117 15.64 5.69 -0.20
N ASP A 118 16.21 4.62 -0.76
CA ASP A 118 15.95 4.20 -2.12
C ASP A 118 15.24 2.84 -2.12
N TRP A 119 13.97 2.86 -2.48
CA TRP A 119 13.13 1.69 -2.59
C TRP A 119 13.01 1.28 -4.06
N THR A 120 13.50 0.08 -4.37
CA THR A 120 13.32 -0.55 -5.68
C THR A 120 12.66 -1.92 -5.51
N ASN A 121 11.97 -2.40 -6.56
CA ASN A 121 11.34 -3.74 -6.56
C ASN A 121 12.31 -4.85 -6.11
N GLY A 122 12.24 -5.23 -4.84
CA GLY A 122 12.97 -6.35 -4.27
C GLY A 122 14.43 -6.09 -3.86
N LYS A 123 14.89 -4.83 -3.83
CA LYS A 123 16.20 -4.47 -3.23
C LYS A 123 16.07 -3.19 -2.41
N TYR A 124 16.11 -3.35 -1.09
CA TYR A 124 16.38 -2.25 -0.17
C TYR A 124 17.89 -2.01 -0.18
N GLN A 125 18.34 -0.87 -0.69
CA GLN A 125 19.74 -0.43 -0.60
C GLN A 125 19.75 0.84 0.25
N GLY A 126 19.91 0.69 1.56
CA GLY A 126 20.20 1.81 2.45
C GLY A 126 21.71 1.93 2.64
N GLN A 127 22.26 3.13 2.43
CA GLN A 127 23.57 3.55 2.95
C GLN A 127 23.37 4.34 4.24
#